data_AF-A0A163BUI5-F1
#
_entry.id   AF-A0A163BUI5-F1
#
_cell.length_a   1.000
_cell.length_b   1.000
_cell.length_c   1.000
_cell.angle_alpha   90.00
_cell.angle_beta   90.00
_cell.angle_gamma   90.00
#
_symmetry.space_group_name_H-M   'P 1'
#
loop_
_entity.id
_entity.type
_entity.pdbx_description
1 polymer ?
#
loop_
_entity_poly.entity_id
_entity_poly.type
_entity_poly.pdbx_seq_one_letter_code
_entity_poly.pdbx_strand_id
1 'polypeptide(L)' 'MLWHDGCHDPAKDLFTAEKCPDYIDALVDTASSRRFDTVGITLMLDGSATVPADALTYLQEFVAKAESSGLSVGLQFSPY' A
#
# COMPACT_ATOMS: atom_id res chain seq x y z
N MET A 1 -3.42 0.80 0.03
CA MET A 1 -3.32 0.49 1.47
C MET A 1 -3.32 1.83 2.21
N LEU A 2 -4.27 2.04 3.14
CA LEU A 2 -4.29 3.25 3.96
C LEU A 2 -3.56 2.91 5.26
N TRP A 3 -2.32 3.39 5.39
CA TRP A 3 -1.60 3.35 6.66
C TRP A 3 -2.06 4.54 7.51
N HIS A 4 -2.56 4.29 8.71
CA HIS A 4 -2.89 5.33 9.67
C HIS A 4 -2.03 5.11 10.90
N ASP A 5 -1.27 6.11 11.33
CA ASP A 5 -0.81 6.17 12.71
C ASP A 5 -1.48 7.33 13.46
N GLY A 6 -1.81 7.14 14.74
CA GLY A 6 -2.36 8.20 15.60
C GLY A 6 -3.88 8.43 15.65
N CYS A 7 -4.73 7.83 14.81
CA CYS A 7 -6.19 7.89 15.00
C CYS A 7 -6.73 6.55 15.51
N HIS A 8 -7.63 6.57 16.51
CA HIS A 8 -8.40 5.40 16.94
C HIS A 8 -9.44 5.08 15.85
N ASP A 9 -8.95 4.59 14.72
CA ASP A 9 -9.77 4.20 13.57
C ASP A 9 -10.11 2.71 13.73
N PRO A 10 -11.40 2.30 13.78
CA PRO A 10 -11.78 0.88 13.81
C PRO A 10 -11.23 0.09 12.60
N ALA A 11 -10.74 0.74 11.55
CA ALA A 11 -10.01 0.09 10.47
C ALA A 11 -8.60 -0.40 10.86
N LYS A 12 -7.97 0.13 11.92
CA LYS A 12 -6.69 -0.39 12.45
C LYS A 12 -6.82 -1.82 12.95
N ASP A 13 -7.99 -2.21 13.45
CA ASP A 13 -8.27 -3.59 13.87
C ASP A 13 -8.49 -4.54 12.68
N LEU A 14 -8.75 -3.99 11.48
CA LEU A 14 -8.96 -4.77 10.25
C LEU A 14 -7.66 -5.00 9.48
N PHE A 15 -6.66 -4.13 9.66
CA PHE A 15 -5.35 -4.31 9.06
C PHE A 15 -4.41 -5.00 10.04
N THR A 16 -4.03 -6.25 9.74
CA THR A 16 -2.95 -6.93 10.44
C THR A 16 -1.74 -7.07 9.52
N ALA A 17 -0.55 -6.80 10.06
CA ALA A 17 0.72 -6.95 9.36
C ALA A 17 0.87 -8.31 8.67
N GLU A 18 0.42 -9.37 9.33
CA GLU A 18 0.44 -10.76 8.81
C GLU A 18 -0.40 -10.95 7.54
N LYS A 19 -1.41 -10.11 7.33
CA LYS A 19 -2.30 -10.16 6.15
C LYS A 19 -1.87 -9.24 5.02
N CYS A 20 -0.79 -8.47 5.19
CA CYS A 20 -0.28 -7.57 4.15
C CYS A 20 -0.05 -8.26 2.79
N PRO A 21 0.61 -9.44 2.71
CA PRO A 21 0.81 -10.12 1.44
C PRO A 21 -0.52 -10.46 0.72
N ASP A 22 -1.51 -10.96 1.46
CA ASP A 22 -2.85 -11.28 0.93
C ASP A 22 -3.52 -10.03 0.32
N TYR A 23 -3.36 -8.86 0.95
CA TYR A 23 -3.91 -7.61 0.43
C TYR A 23 -3.19 -7.12 -0.82
N ILE A 24 -1.86 -7.24 -0.87
CA ILE A 24 -1.06 -6.86 -2.05
C ILE A 24 -1.48 -7.71 -3.24
N ASP A 25 -1.57 -9.03 -3.06
CA ASP A 25 -1.99 -9.96 -4.10
C ASP A 25 -3.40 -9.64 -4.60
N ALA A 26 -4.36 -9.46 -3.70
CA ALA A 26 -5.74 -9.13 -4.08
C ALA A 26 -5.84 -7.82 -4.87
N LEU A 27 -5.03 -6.80 -4.52
CA LEU A 27 -5.00 -5.52 -5.23
C LEU A 27 -4.41 -5.66 -6.65
N VAL A 28 -3.29 -6.37 -6.79
CA VAL A 28 -2.62 -6.56 -8.08
C VAL A 28 -3.44 -7.46 -9.00
N ASP A 29 -4.07 -8.52 -8.48
CA ASP A 29 -4.96 -9.40 -9.25
C ASP A 29 -6.20 -8.66 -9.72
N THR A 30 -6.78 -7.82 -8.86
CA THR A 30 -7.91 -6.96 -9.24
C THR A 30 -7.51 -5.97 -10.32
N ALA A 31 -6.33 -5.37 -10.23
CA ALA A 31 -5.86 -4.41 -11.23
C ALA A 31 -5.60 -5.09 -12.58
N SER A 32 -4.93 -6.24 -12.56
CA SER A 32 -4.63 -7.06 -13.74
C SER A 32 -5.90 -7.57 -14.42
N SER A 33 -6.85 -8.12 -13.66
CA SER A 33 -8.11 -8.65 -14.20
C SER A 33 -8.98 -7.57 -14.84
N ARG A 34 -8.91 -6.33 -14.33
CA ARG A 34 -9.61 -5.17 -14.88
C ARG A 34 -8.83 -4.46 -16.00
N ARG A 35 -7.63 -4.95 -16.34
CA ARG A 35 -6.74 -4.38 -17.36
C ARG A 35 -6.40 -2.91 -17.09
N PHE A 36 -6.18 -2.56 -15.83
CA PHE A 36 -5.54 -1.29 -15.53
C PHE A 36 -4.06 -1.37 -15.88
N ASP A 37 -3.50 -0.26 -16.35
CA ASP A 37 -2.07 -0.16 -16.66
C ASP A 37 -1.25 0.35 -15.46
N THR A 38 -1.92 0.89 -14.45
CA THR A 38 -1.29 1.52 -13.28
C THR A 38 -2.06 1.22 -12.01
N VAL A 39 -1.33 0.95 -10.94
CA VAL A 39 -1.85 0.83 -9.58
C VAL A 39 -1.18 1.87 -8.68
N GLY A 40 -1.97 2.55 -7.85
CA GLY A 40 -1.49 3.63 -6.97
C GLY A 40 -1.44 3.22 -5.51
N ILE A 41 -0.40 3.64 -4.79
CA ILE A 41 -0.35 3.65 -3.32
C ILE A 41 -0.29 5.10 -2.82
N THR A 42 -1.12 5.39 -1.83
CA THR A 42 -1.08 6.62 -1.05
C THR A 42 -0.45 6.33 0.31
N LEU A 43 0.64 7.02 0.63
CA LEU A 43 1.26 7.03 1.94
C LEU A 43 0.76 8.26 2.70
N MET A 44 0.13 8.02 3.86
CA MET A 44 -0.26 9.07 4.79
C MET A 44 0.78 9.11 5.90
N LEU A 45 1.50 10.23 5.98
CA LEU A 45 2.55 10.45 6.98
C LEU A 45 2.07 11.53 7.95
N ASP A 46 2.33 11.33 9.24
CA ASP A 46 1.93 12.19 10.36
C ASP A 46 2.73 13.51 10.45
N GLY A 47 3.16 14.04 9.30
CA GLY A 47 4.10 15.16 9.22
C GLY A 47 5.56 14.77 9.42
N SER A 48 5.86 13.49 9.69
CA SER A 48 7.23 12.98 9.61
C SER A 48 7.72 12.94 8.15
N ALA A 49 8.97 13.33 7.94
CA ALA A 49 9.64 13.23 6.64
C ALA A 49 10.13 11.80 6.33
N THR A 50 9.84 10.83 7.20
CA THR A 50 10.40 9.48 7.16
C THR A 50 9.30 8.43 7.18
N VAL A 51 9.30 7.55 6.18
CA VAL A 51 8.43 6.37 6.15
C VAL A 51 8.95 5.37 7.19
N PRO A 52 8.08 4.82 8.07
CA PRO A 52 8.44 3.74 8.98
C PRO A 52 9.05 2.53 8.26
N ALA A 53 9.99 1.82 8.89
CA ALA A 53 10.75 0.76 8.24
C ALA A 53 9.88 -0.44 7.81
N ASP A 54 8.87 -0.77 8.61
CA ASP A 54 7.84 -1.76 8.31
C ASP A 54 6.96 -1.35 7.12
N ALA A 55 6.50 -0.11 7.09
CA ALA A 55 5.74 0.44 5.96
C ALA A 55 6.58 0.47 4.67
N LEU A 56 7.90 0.71 4.78
CA LEU A 56 8.82 0.64 3.65
C LEU A 56 8.93 -0.79 3.07
N THR A 57 8.98 -1.81 3.92
CA THR A 57 8.98 -3.22 3.47
C THR A 57 7.72 -3.53 2.68
N TYR A 58 6.54 -3.17 3.18
CA TYR A 58 5.28 -3.42 2.47
C TYR A 58 5.18 -2.66 1.14
N LEU A 59 5.70 -1.44 1.10
CA LEU A 59 5.78 -0.67 -0.15
C LEU A 59 6.66 -1.37 -1.18
N GLN A 60 7.83 -1.87 -0.77
CA GLN A 60 8.75 -2.59 -1.66
C GLN A 60 8.12 -3.88 -2.19
N GLU A 61 7.45 -4.66 -1.33
CA GLU A 61 6.73 -5.88 -1.73
C GLU A 61 5.62 -5.58 -2.75
N PHE A 62 4.85 -4.52 -2.50
CA PHE A 62 3.79 -4.10 -3.42
C PHE A 62 4.35 -3.68 -4.79
N VAL A 63 5.40 -2.85 -4.80
CA VAL A 63 6.04 -2.40 -6.04
C VAL A 63 6.54 -3.59 -6.84
N ALA A 64 7.29 -4.49 -6.20
CA ALA A 64 7.83 -5.68 -6.85
C ALA A 64 6.72 -6.56 -7.46
N LYS A 65 5.61 -6.75 -6.74
CA LYS A 65 4.49 -7.56 -7.23
C LYS A 65 3.77 -6.90 -8.40
N ALA A 66 3.48 -5.60 -8.30
CA ALA A 66 2.81 -4.85 -9.36
C ALA A 66 3.64 -4.84 -10.65
N GLU A 67 4.94 -4.55 -10.55
CA GLU A 67 5.85 -4.55 -11.69
C GLU A 67 6.00 -5.94 -12.32
N SER A 68 6.07 -7.01 -11.51
CA SER A 68 6.11 -8.40 -12.01
C SER A 68 4.85 -8.80 -12.78
N SER A 69 3.73 -8.09 -12.54
CA SER A 69 2.44 -8.29 -13.22
C SER A 69 2.25 -7.35 -14.41
N GLY A 70 3.28 -6.57 -14.77
CA GLY A 70 3.25 -5.62 -15.89
C GLY A 70 2.51 -4.31 -15.60
N LEU A 71 2.21 -4.03 -14.33
CA LEU A 71 1.58 -2.77 -13.91
C LEU A 71 2.64 -1.71 -13.62
N SER A 72 2.33 -0.46 -13.98
CA SER A 72 3.07 0.70 -13.47
C SER A 72 2.63 1.05 -12.05
N VAL A 73 3.53 1.62 -11.25
CA VAL A 73 3.22 2.01 -9.88
C VAL A 73 3.21 3.53 -9.72
N GLY A 74 2.09 4.05 -9.21
CA GLY A 74 1.96 5.44 -8.78
C GLY A 74 2.17 5.58 -7.27
N LEU A 75 2.95 6.57 -6.84
CA LEU A 75 3.19 6.89 -5.44
C LEU A 75 2.68 8.29 -5.14
N GLN A 76 1.75 8.38 -4.18
CA GLN A 76 1.23 9.65 -3.70
C GLN A 76 1.54 9.79 -2.21
N PHE A 77 2.10 10.94 -1.84
CA PHE A 77 2.24 11.34 -0.44
C PHE A 77 1.11 12.29 -0.11
N SER A 78 0.36 11.99 0.95
CA SER A 78 -0.63 12.90 1.51
C SER A 78 -0.17 13.37 2.88
N PRO A 79 -0.05 14.69 3.12
CA PRO A 79 0.09 15.19 4.47
C PRO A 79 -1.18 14.87 5.27
N TYR A 80 -1.01 14.56 6.55
CA TYR A 80 -2.08 14.50 7.54
C TYR A 80 -2.44 15.90 8.05
#